data_AF-A0A0K0DJY2-F1
#
_entry.id   AF-A0A0K0DJY2-F1
#
_cell.length_a   1.000
_cell.length_b   1.000
_cell.length_c   1.000
_cell.angle_alpha   90.00
_cell.angle_beta   90.00
_cell.angle_gamma   90.00
#
_symmetry.space_group_name_H-M   'P 1'
#
loop_
_entity.id
_entity.type
_entity.pdbx_description
1 polymer ?
#
loop_
_entity_poly.entity_id
_entity_poly.type
_entity_poly.pdbx_seq_one_letter_code
_entity_poly.pdbx_strand_id
1 'polypeptide(L)'
;MSTGEPATKKSKTEALPEHLSGIPEETKKVLIEIDTVQNEIDSLNEKASEEILKVEQKYNLLRRPQYEKRCEMIKKIPNFWCTAFLNHPQLSSIIDESEEQALAHLSNIEKGDSSSPLSFFEWLSENVDPAHDDIAEVIKDDMWPNPLQYYLLPEMEETGDDFEELIEDEEGLEEVDDEGGSDGEENDA
;
A
#
# COMPACT_ATOMS: atom_id res chain seq x y z
N MET A 1 -6.03 -27.16 -8.54
CA MET A 1 -7.28 -26.64 -9.12
C MET A 1 -8.44 -27.17 -8.29
N SER A 2 -8.79 -26.45 -7.22
CA SER A 2 -9.94 -26.79 -6.38
C SER A 2 -11.11 -25.95 -6.86
N THR A 3 -12.04 -26.58 -7.56
CA THR A 3 -13.30 -25.97 -7.99
C THR A 3 -14.16 -25.74 -6.75
N GLY A 4 -14.21 -24.50 -6.25
CA GLY A 4 -15.18 -24.09 -5.24
C GLY A 4 -16.57 -24.07 -5.87
N GLU A 5 -17.33 -25.16 -5.70
CA GLU A 5 -18.75 -25.18 -6.02
C GLU A 5 -19.49 -24.12 -5.17
N PRO A 6 -20.40 -23.32 -5.75
CA PRO A 6 -21.31 -22.53 -4.96
C PRO A 6 -22.31 -23.49 -4.30
N ALA A 7 -22.34 -23.49 -2.97
CA ALA A 7 -23.30 -24.25 -2.19
C ALA A 7 -24.72 -23.76 -2.50
N THR A 8 -25.38 -24.44 -3.43
CA THR A 8 -26.82 -24.34 -3.67
C THR A 8 -27.55 -24.86 -2.44
N LYS A 9 -27.93 -23.98 -1.52
CA LYS A 9 -28.85 -24.33 -0.43
C LYS A 9 -30.29 -24.12 -0.89
N LYS A 10 -30.82 -25.26 -1.31
CA LYS A 10 -32.19 -25.59 -1.70
C LYS A 10 -33.20 -25.00 -0.73
N SER A 11 -34.23 -24.39 -1.30
CA SER A 11 -35.57 -24.26 -0.71
C SER A 11 -36.03 -25.62 -0.18
N LYS A 12 -35.98 -25.83 1.13
CA LYS A 12 -36.48 -27.03 1.78
C LYS A 12 -37.44 -26.60 2.88
N THR A 13 -38.72 -26.91 2.66
CA THR A 13 -39.72 -27.01 3.71
C THR A 13 -39.25 -28.12 4.65
N GLU A 14 -38.43 -27.76 5.64
CA GLU A 14 -37.74 -28.71 6.50
C GLU A 14 -38.25 -28.53 7.92
N ALA A 15 -38.76 -29.62 8.49
CA ALA A 15 -39.21 -29.67 9.87
C ALA A 15 -38.09 -29.16 10.79
N LEU A 16 -38.46 -28.31 11.75
CA LEU A 16 -37.55 -27.75 12.76
C LEU A 16 -36.68 -28.86 13.36
N PRO A 17 -35.36 -28.68 13.47
CA PRO A 17 -34.44 -29.72 13.93
C PRO A 17 -34.82 -30.26 15.32
N GLU A 18 -34.66 -31.58 15.54
CA GLU A 18 -35.17 -32.33 16.71
C GLU A 18 -34.76 -31.74 18.08
N HIS A 19 -33.64 -31.02 18.14
CA HIS A 19 -33.15 -30.34 19.35
C HIS A 19 -34.06 -29.18 19.84
N LEU A 20 -34.98 -28.70 18.99
CA LEU A 20 -35.94 -27.64 19.33
C LEU A 20 -37.28 -28.20 19.85
N SER A 21 -37.38 -29.52 20.04
CA SER A 21 -38.63 -30.21 20.44
C SER A 21 -39.18 -29.80 21.81
N GLY A 22 -38.36 -29.21 22.69
CA GLY A 22 -38.76 -28.68 23.99
C GLY A 22 -38.98 -27.15 24.04
N ILE A 23 -38.86 -26.45 22.91
CA ILE A 23 -38.93 -24.99 22.86
C ILE A 23 -40.40 -24.54 22.73
N PRO A 24 -40.84 -23.51 23.48
CA PRO A 24 -42.17 -22.95 23.35
C PRO A 24 -42.50 -22.59 21.90
N GLU A 25 -43.73 -22.85 21.46
CA GLU A 25 -44.15 -22.61 20.08
C GLU A 25 -43.99 -21.14 19.67
N GLU A 26 -44.17 -20.23 20.63
CA GLU A 26 -43.95 -18.80 20.43
C GLU A 26 -42.49 -18.48 20.11
N THR A 27 -41.53 -19.11 20.80
CA THR A 27 -40.11 -18.94 20.51
C THR A 27 -39.74 -19.50 19.13
N LYS A 28 -40.35 -20.59 18.68
CA LYS A 28 -40.12 -21.11 17.33
C LYS A 28 -40.58 -20.15 16.24
N LYS A 29 -41.72 -19.47 16.43
CA LYS A 29 -42.19 -18.43 15.50
C LYS A 29 -41.20 -17.27 15.43
N VAL A 30 -40.74 -16.78 16.58
CA VAL A 30 -39.73 -15.72 16.64
C VAL A 30 -38.43 -16.14 15.93
N LEU A 31 -37.99 -17.39 16.06
CA LEU A 31 -36.81 -17.90 15.35
C LEU A 31 -37.00 -17.91 13.83
N ILE A 32 -38.20 -18.25 13.32
CA ILE A 32 -38.52 -18.19 11.89
C ILE A 32 -38.52 -16.74 11.38
N GLU A 33 -39.05 -15.81 12.18
CA GLU A 33 -39.02 -14.38 11.86
C GLU A 33 -37.59 -13.85 11.83
N ILE A 34 -36.74 -14.24 12.78
CA ILE A 34 -35.30 -13.91 12.77
C ILE A 34 -34.61 -14.47 11.53
N ASP A 35 -34.87 -15.73 11.15
CA ASP A 35 -34.30 -16.32 9.94
C ASP A 35 -34.71 -15.54 8.69
N THR A 36 -35.98 -15.11 8.62
CA THR A 36 -36.48 -14.26 7.53
C THR A 36 -35.70 -12.95 7.45
N VAL A 37 -35.51 -12.26 8.57
CA VAL A 37 -34.72 -11.02 8.63
C VAL A 37 -33.25 -11.26 8.28
N GLN A 38 -32.64 -12.37 8.71
CA GLN A 38 -31.26 -12.71 8.37
C GLN A 38 -31.08 -12.94 6.87
N ASN A 39 -32.03 -13.59 6.20
CA ASN A 39 -32.01 -13.74 4.74
C ASN A 39 -32.08 -12.38 4.02
N GLU A 40 -32.84 -11.42 4.55
CA GLU A 40 -32.88 -10.06 4.02
C GLU A 40 -31.55 -9.32 4.22
N ILE A 41 -30.92 -9.45 5.39
CA ILE A 41 -29.59 -8.89 5.70
C ILE A 41 -28.53 -9.46 4.76
N ASP A 42 -28.52 -10.78 4.55
CA ASP A 42 -27.57 -11.43 3.65
C ASP A 42 -27.75 -10.96 2.21
N SER A 43 -29.00 -10.78 1.75
CA SER A 43 -29.28 -10.20 0.42
C SER A 43 -28.77 -8.76 0.29
N LEU A 44 -28.86 -7.95 1.35
CA LEU A 44 -28.30 -6.59 1.37
C LEU A 44 -26.76 -6.61 1.33
N ASN A 45 -26.13 -7.51 2.09
CA ASN A 45 -24.67 -7.68 2.10
C ASN A 45 -24.13 -8.13 0.73
N GLU A 46 -24.85 -9.03 0.05
CA GLU A 46 -24.51 -9.46 -1.31
C GLU A 46 -24.57 -8.29 -2.31
N LYS A 47 -25.66 -7.51 -2.28
CA LYS A 47 -25.80 -6.30 -3.12
C LYS A 47 -24.71 -5.28 -2.86
N ALA A 48 -24.39 -5.02 -1.58
CA ALA A 48 -23.31 -4.11 -1.21
C ALA A 48 -21.96 -4.60 -1.75
N SER A 49 -21.68 -5.89 -1.61
CA SER A 49 -20.44 -6.50 -2.10
C SER A 49 -20.32 -6.40 -3.63
N GLU A 50 -21.43 -6.61 -4.37
CA GLU A 50 -21.46 -6.41 -5.82
C GLU A 50 -21.22 -4.96 -6.24
N GLU A 51 -21.81 -4.00 -5.53
CA GLU A 51 -21.63 -2.58 -5.82
C GLU A 51 -20.18 -2.13 -5.57
N ILE A 52 -19.59 -2.55 -4.45
CA ILE A 52 -18.17 -2.33 -4.14
C ILE A 52 -17.30 -2.90 -5.26
N LEU A 53 -17.57 -4.14 -5.69
CA LEU A 53 -16.82 -4.79 -6.76
C LEU A 53 -16.93 -4.03 -8.09
N LYS A 54 -18.12 -3.57 -8.47
CA LYS A 54 -18.35 -2.78 -9.69
C LYS A 54 -17.59 -1.44 -9.64
N VAL A 55 -17.57 -0.78 -8.49
CA VAL A 55 -16.81 0.46 -8.28
C VAL A 55 -15.31 0.18 -8.39
N GLU A 56 -14.81 -0.85 -7.73
CA GLU A 56 -13.39 -1.23 -7.75
C GLU A 56 -12.93 -1.58 -9.17
N GLN A 57 -13.70 -2.38 -9.92
CA GLN A 57 -13.44 -2.70 -11.33
C GLN A 57 -13.38 -1.44 -12.19
N LYS A 58 -14.35 -0.53 -12.05
CA LYS A 58 -14.40 0.74 -12.79
C LYS A 58 -13.13 1.56 -12.53
N TYR A 59 -12.74 1.73 -11.26
CA TYR A 59 -11.56 2.54 -10.92
C TYR A 59 -10.24 1.83 -11.21
N ASN A 60 -10.20 0.50 -11.26
CA ASN A 60 -9.04 -0.24 -11.76
C ASN A 60 -8.79 0.05 -13.25
N LEU A 61 -9.84 0.04 -14.07
CA LEU A 61 -9.72 0.40 -15.49
C LEU A 61 -9.26 1.85 -15.69
N LEU A 62 -9.74 2.79 -14.87
CA LEU A 62 -9.34 4.20 -14.93
C LEU A 62 -7.92 4.44 -14.40
N ARG A 63 -7.49 3.70 -13.37
CA ARG A 63 -6.12 3.78 -12.80
C ARG A 63 -5.07 3.21 -13.76
N ARG A 64 -5.40 2.15 -14.51
CA ARG A 64 -4.44 1.44 -15.38
C ARG A 64 -3.65 2.37 -16.33
N PRO A 65 -4.26 3.23 -17.17
CA PRO A 65 -3.50 4.12 -18.05
C PRO A 65 -2.64 5.14 -17.29
N GLN A 66 -3.03 5.52 -16.06
CA GLN A 66 -2.22 6.41 -15.23
C GLN A 66 -1.01 5.70 -14.65
N TYR A 67 -1.17 4.44 -14.22
CA TYR A 67 -0.05 3.62 -13.78
C TYR A 67 0.92 3.32 -14.93
N GLU A 68 0.41 2.97 -16.12
CA GLU A 68 1.24 2.80 -17.32
C GLU A 68 2.04 4.07 -17.62
N LYS A 69 1.38 5.24 -17.61
CA LYS A 69 2.07 6.54 -17.79
C LYS A 69 3.13 6.79 -16.72
N ARG A 70 2.83 6.47 -15.45
CA ARG A 70 3.78 6.61 -14.33
C ARG A 70 5.00 5.71 -14.54
N CYS A 71 4.81 4.45 -14.94
CA CYS A 71 5.90 3.52 -15.25
C CYS A 71 6.82 4.05 -16.36
N GLU A 72 6.26 4.61 -17.43
CA GLU A 72 7.04 5.23 -18.51
C GLU A 72 7.83 6.47 -18.06
N MET A 73 7.37 7.19 -17.04
CA MET A 73 8.11 8.31 -16.45
C MET A 73 9.21 7.81 -15.51
N ILE A 74 8.92 6.81 -14.66
CA ILE A 74 9.87 6.22 -13.72
C ILE A 74 11.07 5.61 -14.46
N LYS A 75 10.87 4.94 -15.61
CA LYS A 75 11.96 4.37 -16.43
C LYS A 75 13.04 5.37 -16.83
N LYS A 76 12.75 6.68 -16.78
CA LYS A 76 13.69 7.76 -17.12
C LYS A 76 14.55 8.21 -15.94
N ILE A 77 14.25 7.73 -14.74
CA ILE A 77 14.94 8.05 -13.50
C ILE A 77 15.75 6.82 -13.09
N PRO A 78 17.09 6.85 -13.24
CA PRO A 78 17.95 5.77 -12.76
C PRO A 78 17.74 5.52 -11.26
N ASN A 79 17.85 4.27 -10.83
CA ASN A 79 17.76 3.84 -9.43
C ASN A 79 16.45 4.17 -8.70
N PHE A 80 15.40 4.64 -9.37
CA PHE A 80 14.16 5.08 -8.71
C PHE A 80 13.60 4.05 -7.74
N TRP A 81 13.44 2.80 -8.17
CA TRP A 81 12.88 1.76 -7.33
C TRP A 81 13.83 1.33 -6.21
N CYS A 82 15.14 1.31 -6.47
CA CYS A 82 16.15 1.03 -5.45
C CYS A 82 16.07 2.07 -4.31
N THR A 83 16.15 3.36 -4.65
CA THR A 83 16.04 4.46 -3.68
C THR A 83 14.69 4.42 -2.94
N ALA A 84 13.58 4.20 -3.66
CA ALA A 84 12.27 4.14 -3.01
C ALA A 84 12.14 2.96 -2.03
N PHE A 85 12.75 1.81 -2.33
CA PHE A 85 12.72 0.65 -1.45
C PHE A 85 13.63 0.81 -0.23
N LEU A 86 14.84 1.34 -0.41
CA LEU A 86 15.77 1.63 0.70
C LEU A 86 15.24 2.71 1.64
N ASN A 87 14.37 3.60 1.16
CA ASN A 87 13.73 4.61 1.98
C ASN A 87 12.44 4.14 2.66
N HIS A 88 11.94 2.93 2.36
CA HIS A 88 10.74 2.40 2.99
C HIS A 88 11.09 1.66 4.31
N PRO A 89 10.55 2.06 5.48
CA PRO A 89 10.99 1.58 6.79
C PRO A 89 10.99 0.06 6.98
N GLN A 90 10.03 -0.64 6.36
CA GLN A 90 9.94 -2.10 6.46
C GLN A 90 10.79 -2.82 5.40
N LEU A 91 10.98 -2.21 4.22
CA LEU A 91 11.66 -2.89 3.11
C LEU A 91 13.18 -2.72 3.21
N SER A 92 13.63 -1.55 3.65
CA SER A 92 15.05 -1.27 3.88
C SER A 92 15.71 -2.24 4.85
N SER A 93 14.98 -2.67 5.88
CA SER A 93 15.47 -3.62 6.88
C SER A 93 15.67 -5.05 6.36
N ILE A 94 15.12 -5.35 5.18
CA ILE A 94 15.10 -6.70 4.60
C ILE A 94 16.09 -6.79 3.43
N ILE A 95 16.38 -5.67 2.77
CA ILE A 95 17.27 -5.61 1.61
C ILE A 95 18.73 -5.63 2.07
N ASP A 96 19.49 -6.62 1.63
CA ASP A 96 20.93 -6.69 1.83
C ASP A 96 21.75 -6.05 0.69
N GLU A 97 23.07 -5.90 0.89
CA GLU A 97 23.99 -5.27 -0.09
C GLU A 97 23.99 -5.99 -1.45
N SER A 98 23.74 -7.30 -1.47
CA SER A 98 23.69 -8.08 -2.71
C SER A 98 22.39 -7.82 -3.49
N GLU A 99 21.29 -7.63 -2.76
CA GLU A 99 19.97 -7.30 -3.31
C GLU A 99 19.90 -5.85 -3.78
N GLU A 100 20.58 -4.92 -3.10
CA GLU A 100 20.70 -3.53 -3.54
C GLU A 100 21.32 -3.43 -4.96
N GLN A 101 22.40 -4.18 -5.20
CA GLN A 101 23.04 -4.23 -6.52
C GLN A 101 22.09 -4.78 -7.59
N ALA A 102 21.24 -5.75 -7.25
CA ALA A 102 20.21 -6.25 -8.16
C ALA A 102 19.11 -5.21 -8.40
N LEU A 103 18.67 -4.51 -7.35
CA LEU A 103 17.65 -3.46 -7.42
C LEU A 103 18.12 -2.24 -8.21
N ALA A 104 19.41 -1.93 -8.23
CA ALA A 104 19.97 -0.87 -9.08
C ALA A 104 19.69 -1.09 -10.58
N HIS A 105 19.47 -2.34 -11.00
CA HIS A 105 19.11 -2.67 -12.38
C HIS A 105 17.59 -2.69 -12.62
N LEU A 106 16.76 -2.51 -11.60
CA LEU A 106 15.30 -2.53 -11.69
C LEU A 106 14.76 -1.23 -12.30
N SER A 107 14.37 -1.31 -13.58
CA SER A 107 13.84 -0.16 -14.32
C SER A 107 12.33 -0.01 -14.27
N ASN A 108 11.59 -1.07 -13.90
CA ASN A 108 10.14 -1.07 -13.91
C ASN A 108 9.56 -2.14 -12.98
N ILE A 109 8.40 -1.84 -12.39
CA ILE A 109 7.54 -2.78 -11.67
C ILE A 109 6.14 -2.61 -12.26
N GLU A 110 5.43 -3.71 -12.50
CA GLU A 110 4.08 -3.70 -13.05
C GLU A 110 3.17 -4.62 -12.24
N LYS A 111 1.92 -4.19 -12.03
CA LYS A 111 0.89 -5.05 -11.42
C LYS A 111 0.39 -6.04 -12.47
N GLY A 112 0.59 -7.33 -12.25
CA GLY A 112 0.03 -8.40 -13.10
C GLY A 112 -1.48 -8.58 -12.88
N ASP A 113 -2.24 -8.81 -13.96
CA ASP A 113 -3.65 -9.24 -13.90
C ASP A 113 -3.74 -10.74 -13.60
N SER A 114 -4.72 -11.16 -12.79
CA SER A 114 -4.89 -12.55 -12.32
C SER A 114 -5.35 -13.56 -13.38
N SER A 115 -5.28 -13.22 -14.67
CA SER A 115 -5.81 -14.00 -15.80
C SER A 115 -4.74 -14.83 -16.55
N SER A 116 -3.47 -14.74 -16.18
CA SER A 116 -2.36 -15.48 -16.80
C SER A 116 -1.62 -16.37 -15.78
N PRO A 117 -1.28 -17.64 -16.12
CA PRO A 117 -0.40 -18.46 -15.28
C PRO A 117 1.03 -17.89 -15.28
N LEU A 118 1.75 -18.09 -14.16
CA LEU A 118 2.59 -17.11 -13.44
C LEU A 118 3.88 -16.58 -14.14
N SER A 119 4.35 -15.40 -13.67
CA SER A 119 5.76 -14.95 -13.46
C SER A 119 5.92 -13.43 -13.17
N PHE A 120 6.77 -13.03 -12.20
CA PHE A 120 7.82 -11.97 -12.36
C PHE A 120 9.23 -12.40 -11.85
N PHE A 121 9.34 -13.63 -11.44
CA PHE A 121 10.28 -14.24 -10.50
C PHE A 121 9.57 -15.54 -10.09
N GLU A 122 8.28 -15.71 -10.49
CA GLU A 122 7.28 -16.80 -10.40
C GLU A 122 6.98 -17.35 -9.00
N TRP A 123 7.72 -16.80 -8.07
CA TRP A 123 8.35 -17.60 -7.07
C TRP A 123 8.98 -16.53 -6.17
N LEU A 124 10.04 -15.85 -6.63
CA LEU A 124 11.15 -15.34 -5.81
C LEU A 124 11.63 -16.36 -4.76
N SER A 125 10.74 -17.04 -4.05
CA SER A 125 10.68 -18.50 -4.03
C SER A 125 9.26 -18.97 -3.73
N GLU A 126 8.73 -20.09 -4.26
CA GLU A 126 7.42 -20.64 -3.80
C GLU A 126 7.34 -20.55 -2.26
N ASN A 127 6.34 -19.85 -1.70
CA ASN A 127 6.16 -19.53 -0.27
C ASN A 127 6.94 -20.41 0.71
N VAL A 128 8.02 -19.90 1.31
CA VAL A 128 8.70 -20.61 2.41
C VAL A 128 8.17 -20.19 3.79
N ASP A 129 7.47 -19.06 3.92
CA ASP A 129 6.86 -18.65 5.20
C ASP A 129 5.71 -17.63 5.01
N PRO A 130 4.52 -17.82 5.63
CA PRO A 130 3.47 -16.80 5.74
C PRO A 130 3.94 -15.42 6.25
N ALA A 131 5.09 -15.33 6.92
CA ALA A 131 5.71 -14.07 7.31
C ALA A 131 6.15 -13.18 6.13
N HIS A 132 6.21 -13.71 4.89
CA HIS A 132 6.59 -12.94 3.69
C HIS A 132 5.41 -12.39 2.90
N ASP A 133 4.16 -12.74 3.25
CA ASP A 133 2.97 -12.06 2.69
C ASP A 133 2.98 -10.56 3.07
N ASP A 134 3.56 -10.21 4.23
CA ASP A 134 3.68 -8.82 4.71
C ASP A 134 4.42 -7.92 3.69
N ILE A 135 5.48 -8.42 3.03
CA ILE A 135 6.25 -7.65 2.04
C ILE A 135 5.42 -7.42 0.79
N ALA A 136 4.71 -8.46 0.32
CA ALA A 136 3.84 -8.35 -0.85
C ALA A 136 2.68 -7.38 -0.58
N GLU A 137 2.12 -7.39 0.63
CA GLU A 137 1.11 -6.44 1.09
C GLU A 137 1.68 -5.02 1.16
N VAL A 138 2.86 -4.81 1.74
CA VAL A 138 3.54 -3.50 1.75
C VAL A 138 3.77 -2.98 0.33
N ILE A 139 4.26 -3.82 -0.58
CA ILE A 139 4.48 -3.40 -1.97
C ILE A 139 3.15 -3.06 -2.63
N LYS A 140 2.12 -3.89 -2.47
CA LYS A 140 0.82 -3.75 -3.15
C LYS A 140 0.00 -2.59 -2.61
N ASP A 141 -0.04 -2.42 -1.30
CA ASP A 141 -0.98 -1.55 -0.60
C ASP A 141 -0.35 -0.22 -0.14
N ASP A 142 0.98 -0.14 -0.04
CA ASP A 142 1.69 1.09 0.36
C ASP A 142 2.64 1.63 -0.75
N MET A 143 3.63 0.84 -1.18
CA MET A 143 4.60 1.31 -2.17
C MET A 143 3.97 1.59 -3.52
N TRP A 144 3.13 0.68 -4.02
CA TRP A 144 2.61 0.74 -5.37
C TRP A 144 1.66 1.92 -5.61
N PRO A 145 0.75 2.30 -4.70
CA PRO A 145 -0.07 3.50 -4.86
C PRO A 145 0.77 4.78 -5.04
N ASN A 146 1.85 4.96 -4.27
CA ASN A 146 2.63 6.19 -4.31
C ASN A 146 4.13 5.98 -3.96
N PRO A 147 4.94 5.41 -4.87
CA PRO A 147 6.36 5.16 -4.58
C PRO A 147 7.18 6.44 -4.52
N LEU A 148 6.66 7.54 -5.09
CA LEU A 148 7.32 8.84 -5.10
C LEU A 148 7.49 9.40 -3.68
N GLN A 149 6.60 9.09 -2.75
CA GLN A 149 6.72 9.58 -1.37
C GLN A 149 7.99 9.08 -0.68
N TYR A 150 8.43 7.87 -1.03
CA TYR A 150 9.65 7.26 -0.48
C TYR A 150 10.89 7.72 -1.24
N TYR A 151 10.79 7.84 -2.57
CA TYR A 151 11.88 8.38 -3.38
C TYR A 151 12.26 9.83 -2.99
N LEU A 152 11.29 10.64 -2.57
CA LEU A 152 11.52 12.05 -2.19
C LEU A 152 11.95 12.26 -0.73
N LEU A 153 12.06 11.20 0.08
CA LEU A 153 12.62 11.33 1.41
C LEU A 153 14.09 11.76 1.27
N PRO A 154 14.53 12.83 1.97
CA PRO A 154 15.94 13.17 2.00
C PRO A 154 16.68 11.95 2.55
N GLU A 155 17.75 11.52 1.85
CA GLU A 155 18.69 10.54 2.40
C GLU A 155 19.04 11.04 3.80
N MET A 156 18.62 10.30 4.84
CA MET A 156 19.24 10.51 6.12
C MET A 156 20.67 10.05 5.91
N GLU A 157 21.55 10.98 5.57
CA GLU A 157 22.99 10.78 5.66
C GLU A 157 23.21 10.04 6.97
N GLU A 158 23.77 8.83 6.90
CA GLU A 158 24.37 8.20 8.05
C GLU A 158 25.43 9.18 8.54
N THR A 159 25.06 10.10 9.44
CA THR A 159 25.99 10.76 10.34
C THR A 159 26.51 9.68 11.30
N GLY A 160 27.35 8.81 10.76
CA GLY A 160 28.30 8.01 11.48
C GLY A 160 29.63 8.75 11.42
N ASP A 161 29.99 9.40 12.53
CA ASP A 161 31.33 9.84 12.90
C ASP A 161 32.19 10.49 11.80
N ASP A 162 32.09 11.81 11.67
CA ASP A 162 33.23 12.73 11.86
C ASP A 162 32.79 14.14 11.48
N PHE A 163 32.28 14.88 12.47
CA PHE A 163 32.55 16.31 12.49
C PHE A 163 32.40 16.94 13.88
N GLU A 164 33.15 16.39 14.83
CA GLU A 164 33.47 17.05 16.10
C GLU A 164 34.73 17.96 15.93
N GLU A 165 34.85 18.66 14.78
CA GLU A 165 36.05 19.45 14.41
C GLU A 165 35.79 20.75 13.57
N LEU A 166 34.67 21.50 13.73
CA LEU A 166 34.61 22.97 13.37
C LEU A 166 34.20 23.74 14.63
N ILE A 167 34.92 23.52 15.73
CA ILE A 167 35.06 24.59 16.73
C ILE A 167 36.56 24.80 16.98
N GLU A 168 37.32 25.03 15.91
CA GLU A 168 38.57 25.77 15.96
C GLU A 168 38.54 26.74 14.77
N ASP A 169 38.08 27.96 15.05
CA ASP A 169 38.55 29.23 14.47
C ASP A 169 37.53 30.35 14.78
N GLU A 170 37.29 30.59 16.07
CA GLU A 170 36.74 31.86 16.54
C GLU A 170 37.90 32.77 17.00
N GLU A 171 38.78 33.12 16.06
CA GLU A 171 39.67 34.28 16.20
C GLU A 171 39.53 35.17 14.95
N GLY A 172 38.79 36.28 15.09
CA GLY A 172 38.75 37.29 14.03
C GLY A 172 37.58 38.26 14.04
N LEU A 173 37.07 38.67 15.22
CA LEU A 173 36.23 39.88 15.28
C LEU A 173 37.13 41.11 15.22
N GLU A 174 37.44 41.58 14.01
CA GLU A 174 37.83 42.98 13.84
C GLU A 174 36.55 43.82 13.86
N GLU A 175 36.36 44.56 14.96
CA GLU A 175 35.40 45.65 15.03
C GLU A 175 35.80 46.71 14.00
N VAL A 176 34.99 46.88 12.96
CA VAL A 176 35.00 48.10 12.16
C VAL A 176 33.87 49.00 12.65
N ASP A 177 34.33 50.06 13.31
CA ASP A 177 33.55 51.13 13.90
C ASP A 177 32.77 51.92 12.83
N ASP A 178 31.60 52.37 13.26
CA ASP A 178 30.80 53.54 12.89
C ASP A 178 31.14 54.29 11.58
N GLU A 179 30.12 54.46 10.73
CA GLU A 179 29.56 55.81 10.53
C GLU A 179 28.22 55.75 9.81
N GLY A 180 27.20 56.32 10.47
CA GLY A 180 25.87 56.48 9.95
C GLY A 180 25.78 57.41 8.74
N GLY A 181 24.79 57.13 7.88
CA GLY A 181 24.36 57.99 6.79
C GLY A 181 22.89 57.78 6.48
N SER A 182 22.05 58.68 6.99
CA SER A 182 20.61 58.82 6.75
C SER A 182 20.28 59.22 5.32
N ASP A 183 19.01 59.01 4.98
CA ASP A 183 18.22 59.55 3.85
C ASP A 183 18.50 58.96 2.46
N GLY A 184 17.50 58.63 1.65
CA GLY A 184 16.07 58.89 1.74
C GLY A 184 15.42 58.59 0.38
N GLU A 185 14.09 58.60 0.38
CA GLU A 185 13.18 58.76 -0.77
C GLU A 185 13.12 57.58 -1.76
N GLU A 186 12.03 56.80 -1.75
CA GLU A 186 10.81 57.02 -2.57
C GLU A 186 11.12 57.14 -4.07
N ASN A 187 10.45 56.31 -4.88
CA ASN A 187 9.62 56.75 -6.02
C ASN A 187 9.23 55.57 -6.92
N ASP A 188 7.91 55.44 -7.13
CA ASP A 188 7.22 54.63 -8.13
C ASP A 188 7.69 54.87 -9.58
N ALA A 189 7.66 53.80 -10.40
CA ALA A 189 7.14 53.78 -11.78
C ALA A 189 7.02 52.34 -12.31
#